data_AF-X0TV24-F1
#
_entry.id   AF-X0TV24-F1
#
_cell.length_a   1.000
_cell.length_b   1.000
_cell.length_c   1.000
_cell.angle_alpha   90.00
_cell.angle_beta   90.00
_cell.angle_gamma   90.00
#
_symmetry.space_group_name_H-M   'P 1'
#
loop_
_entity.id
_entity.type
_entity.pdbx_description
1 polymer ?
#
loop_
_entity_poly.entity_id
_entity_poly.type
_entity_poly.pdbx_seq_one_letter_code
_entity_poly.pdbx_strand_id
1 'polypeptide(L)'
;MDSDQRDERTDQVLVTAVLAGDHDAFTALYERFHRRIYHYALKRLRDPAEAEDIAQDVFLEVYLSLGSFQGRSSLSTWMFG
;
A
#
# COMPACT_ATOMS: atom_id res chain seq x y z
N MET A 1 -3.15 15.12 19.86
CA MET A 1 -3.56 14.08 18.91
C MET A 1 -2.44 13.98 17.90
N ASP A 2 -1.37 13.28 18.28
CA ASP A 2 -0.16 13.08 17.48
C ASP A 2 -0.36 11.92 16.51
N SER A 3 -1.14 12.15 15.46
CA SER A 3 -1.42 11.12 14.44
C SER A 3 -0.70 11.36 13.12
N ASP A 4 0.30 12.24 13.07
CA ASP A 4 1.09 12.51 11.84
C ASP A 4 2.53 12.00 11.96
N GLN A 5 2.72 10.82 12.55
CA GLN A 5 4.00 10.11 12.46
C GLN A 5 4.08 9.55 11.05
N ARG A 6 4.61 10.33 10.11
CA ARG A 6 5.19 9.81 8.86
C ARG A 6 6.13 8.69 9.27
N ASP A 7 5.69 7.47 9.05
CA ASP A 7 6.42 6.29 9.45
C ASP A 7 7.66 6.17 8.56
N GLU A 8 8.81 6.59 9.09
CA GLU A 8 10.11 6.58 8.39
C GLU A 8 10.70 5.18 8.24
N ARG A 9 9.95 4.13 8.63
CA ARG A 9 10.32 2.73 8.39
C ARG A 9 10.67 2.53 6.92
N THR A 10 11.79 1.86 6.67
CA THR A 10 12.11 1.41 5.32
C THR A 10 11.03 0.46 4.84
N ASP A 11 10.82 0.40 3.53
CA ASP A 11 9.80 -0.47 2.93
C ASP A 11 9.92 -1.92 3.42
N GLN A 12 11.15 -2.43 3.57
CA GLN A 12 11.39 -3.78 4.09
C GLN A 12 10.97 -3.94 5.55
N VAL A 13 11.25 -2.96 6.42
CA VAL A 13 10.85 -3.02 7.84
C VAL A 13 9.33 -2.93 7.97
N LEU A 14 8.69 -2.07 7.17
CA LEU A 14 7.25 -1.94 7.13
C LEU A 14 6.58 -3.25 6.70
N VAL A 15 7.04 -3.87 5.61
CA VAL A 15 6.52 -5.16 5.14
C VAL A 15 6.70 -6.26 6.19
N THR A 16 7.88 -6.37 6.81
CA THR A 16 8.12 -7.36 7.87
C THR A 16 7.17 -7.17 9.05
N ALA A 17 6.92 -5.93 9.48
CA ALA A 17 5.99 -5.64 10.57
C ALA A 17 4.54 -6.00 10.20
N VAL A 18 4.11 -5.67 8.98
CA VAL A 18 2.78 -6.05 8.46
C VAL A 18 2.61 -7.57 8.45
N LEU A 19 3.62 -8.31 7.98
CA LEU A 19 3.60 -9.78 7.95
C LEU A 19 3.62 -10.40 9.36
N ALA A 20 4.13 -9.66 10.35
CA ALA A 20 4.10 -10.06 11.76
C ALA A 20 2.77 -9.72 12.47
N GLY A 21 1.82 -9.09 11.77
CA GLY A 21 0.50 -8.71 12.31
C GLY A 21 0.46 -7.34 13.00
N ASP A 22 1.46 -6.48 12.78
CA ASP A 22 1.45 -5.10 13.27
C ASP A 22 0.37 -4.28 12.55
N HIS A 23 -0.68 -3.89 13.29
CA HIS A 23 -1.80 -3.12 12.78
C HIS A 23 -1.43 -1.68 12.41
N ASP A 24 -0.50 -1.07 13.13
CA ASP A 24 -0.04 0.29 12.84
C ASP A 24 0.80 0.28 11.56
N ALA A 25 1.64 -0.75 11.37
CA ALA A 25 2.35 -0.97 10.11
C ALA A 25 1.38 -1.17 8.93
N PHE A 26 0.31 -1.93 9.13
CA PHE A 26 -0.71 -2.12 8.11
C PHE A 26 -1.39 -0.80 7.74
N THR A 27 -1.75 0.00 8.75
CA THR A 27 -2.37 1.31 8.54
C THR A 27 -1.45 2.24 7.76
N ALA A 28 -0.17 2.33 8.14
CA ALA A 28 0.82 3.13 7.44
C ALA A 28 1.03 2.65 5.98
N LEU A 29 1.04 1.34 5.76
CA LEU A 29 1.10 0.75 4.42
C LEU A 29 -0.12 1.14 3.58
N TYR A 30 -1.31 0.98 4.13
CA TYR A 30 -2.58 1.28 3.48
C TYR A 30 -2.63 2.77 3.07
N GLU A 31 -2.40 3.69 4.00
CA GLU A 31 -2.44 5.13 3.72
C GLU A 31 -1.43 5.54 2.64
N ARG A 32 -0.24 4.94 2.64
CA ARG A 32 0.84 5.27 1.69
C ARG A 32 0.53 4.80 0.26
N PHE A 33 -0.17 3.68 0.09
CA PHE A 33 -0.34 3.05 -1.22
C PHE A 33 -1.76 3.08 -1.74
N HIS A 34 -2.78 2.91 -0.91
CA HIS A 34 -4.18 2.98 -1.30
C HIS A 34 -4.48 4.28 -2.04
N ARG A 35 -4.07 5.43 -1.48
CA ARG A 35 -4.27 6.74 -2.11
C ARG A 35 -3.57 6.87 -3.46
N ARG A 36 -2.44 6.21 -3.68
CA ARG A 36 -1.73 6.24 -4.97
C ARG A 36 -2.41 5.34 -6.00
N ILE A 37 -2.84 4.16 -5.59
CA ILE A 37 -3.60 3.21 -6.41
C ILE A 37 -4.93 3.85 -6.83
N TYR A 38 -5.68 4.40 -5.89
CA TYR A 38 -6.93 5.11 -6.14
C TYR A 38 -6.75 6.25 -7.15
N HIS A 39 -5.78 7.15 -6.96
CA HIS A 39 -5.55 8.24 -7.91
C HIS A 39 -5.13 7.73 -9.30
N TYR A 40 -4.44 6.59 -9.38
CA TYR A 40 -4.12 5.97 -10.65
C TYR A 40 -5.38 5.43 -11.35
N ALA A 41 -6.21 4.68 -10.62
CA ALA A 41 -7.49 4.14 -11.10
C ALA A 41 -8.44 5.27 -11.53
N LEU A 42 -8.59 6.30 -10.70
CA LEU A 42 -9.44 7.46 -10.98
C LEU A 42 -9.06 8.17 -12.28
N LYS A 43 -7.75 8.32 -12.56
CA LYS A 43 -7.29 8.91 -13.81
C LYS A 43 -7.65 8.09 -15.05
N ARG A 44 -7.79 6.77 -14.90
CA ARG A 44 -8.10 5.83 -15.98
C ARG A 44 -9.60 5.68 -16.19
N LEU A 45 -10.34 5.44 -15.11
CA LEU A 45 -11.77 5.12 -15.14
C LEU A 45 -12.63 6.39 -15.21
N ARG A 46 -12.18 7.48 -14.61
CA ARG A 46 -12.93 8.75 -14.46
C ARG A 46 -14.27 8.58 -13.70
N ASP A 47 -14.41 7.48 -12.97
CA ASP A 47 -15.52 7.20 -12.06
C ASP A 47 -14.93 7.00 -10.64
N PRO A 48 -15.32 7.82 -9.64
CA PRO A 48 -14.83 7.67 -8.28
C PRO A 48 -15.23 6.36 -7.60
N ALA A 49 -16.44 5.84 -7.86
CA ALA A 49 -16.91 4.62 -7.23
C ALA A 49 -16.17 3.41 -7.79
N GLU A 50 -16.08 3.31 -9.12
CA GLU A 50 -15.33 2.23 -9.77
C GLU A 50 -13.83 2.28 -9.44
N ALA A 51 -13.26 3.49 -9.29
CA ALA A 51 -11.87 3.65 -8.90
C ALA A 51 -11.59 3.22 -7.46
N GLU A 52 -12.53 3.42 -6.54
CA GLU A 52 -12.41 2.96 -5.16
C GLU A 52 -12.49 1.44 -5.09
N ASP A 53 -13.48 0.83 -5.76
CA ASP A 53 -13.65 -0.64 -5.79
C ASP A 53 -12.40 -1.32 -6.35
N ILE A 54 -11.89 -0.85 -7.49
CA ILE A 54 -10.65 -1.38 -8.09
C ILE A 54 -9.43 -1.13 -7.20
N ALA A 55 -9.35 0.01 -6.51
CA ALA A 55 -8.22 0.29 -5.63
C ALA A 55 -8.17 -0.66 -4.43
N GLN A 56 -9.33 -1.03 -3.89
CA GLN A 56 -9.44 -2.01 -2.82
C GLN A 56 -8.99 -3.39 -3.29
N ASP A 57 -9.48 -3.87 -4.44
CA ASP A 57 -9.07 -5.17 -5.02
C ASP A 57 -7.56 -5.23 -5.29
N VAL A 58 -7.01 -4.18 -5.91
CA VAL A 58 -5.57 -4.10 -6.19
C VAL A 58 -4.76 -4.07 -4.89
N PHE A 59 -5.21 -3.32 -3.88
CA PHE A 59 -4.51 -3.29 -2.60
C PHE A 59 -4.55 -4.66 -1.91
N LEU A 60 -5.67 -5.39 -2.00
CA LEU A 60 -5.78 -6.74 -1.45
C LEU A 60 -4.79 -7.71 -2.12
N GLU A 61 -4.69 -7.69 -3.44
CA GLU A 61 -3.71 -8.50 -4.20
C GLU A 61 -2.26 -8.17 -3.81
N VAL A 62 -1.95 -6.88 -3.67
CA VAL A 62 -0.65 -6.41 -3.17
C VAL A 62 -0.39 -6.97 -1.77
N TYR A 63 -1.36 -6.84 -0.86
CA TYR A 63 -1.25 -7.30 0.51
C TYR A 63 -0.98 -8.80 0.60
N LEU A 64 -1.73 -9.62 -0.15
CA LEU A 64 -1.53 -11.06 -0.22
C LEU A 64 -0.15 -11.43 -0.80
N SER A 65 0.37 -10.60 -1.70
CA SER A 65 1.66 -10.80 -2.35
C SER A 65 2.86 -10.25 -1.54
N LEU A 66 2.65 -9.52 -0.43
CA LEU A 66 3.70 -8.88 0.35
C LEU A 66 4.79 -9.84 0.83
N GLY A 67 4.43 -11.10 1.12
CA GLY A 67 5.39 -12.13 1.53
C GLY A 67 6.47 -12.44 0.49
N SER A 68 6.23 -12.07 -0.77
CA SER A 68 7.20 -12.24 -1.86
C SER A 68 8.14 -11.04 -2.05
N PHE A 69 7.89 -9.93 -1.35
CA PHE A 69 8.73 -8.75 -1.42
C PHE A 69 10.08 -8.98 -0.72
N GLN A 70 11.17 -8.87 -1.49
CA GLN A 70 12.53 -9.13 -1.00
C GLN A 70 13.40 -7.87 -0.83
N GLY A 71 12.80 -6.67 -0.87
CA GLY A 71 13.55 -5.43 -0.64
C GLY A 71 14.58 -5.07 -1.72
N ARG A 72 14.55 -5.72 -2.88
CA ARG A 72 15.47 -5.45 -4.02
C ARG A 72 15.16 -4.15 -4.77
N SER A 73 13.98 -3.59 -4.54
CA SER A 73 13.52 -2.31 -5.08
C SER A 73 12.69 -1.59 -4.03
N SER A 74 12.30 -0.34 -4.30
CA SER A 74 11.22 0.26 -3.51
C SER A 74 9.96 -0.59 -3.65
N LEU A 75 9.13 -0.61 -2.61
CA LEU A 75 7.84 -1.30 -2.63
C LEU A 75 6.93 -0.71 -3.71
N SER A 76 7.01 0.61 -3.92
CA SER A 76 6.30 1.28 -5.03
C SER A 76 6.69 0.69 -6.39
N THR A 77 7.99 0.52 -6.64
CA THR A 77 8.47 -0.05 -7.90
C THR A 77 8.03 -1.50 -8.06
N TRP A 78 8.00 -2.27 -6.97
CA TRP A 78 7.55 -3.66 -7.01
C TRP A 78 6.04 -3.79 -7.27
N MET A 79 5.21 -2.89 -6.71
CA MET A 79 3.76 -2.90 -6.93
C MET A 79 3.33 -2.42 -8.33
N PHE A 80 4.05 -1.47 -8.91
CA PHE A 80 3.72 -0.90 -10.23
C PHE A 80 4.56 -1.47 -11.38
N GLY A 81 5.47 -2.39 -11.08
CA GLY A 81 6.42 -2.98 -12.02
C GLY A 81 5.96 -4.28 -12.65
#